data_AF-A0A7I9Y160-F1
#
_entry.id   AF-A0A7I9Y160-F1
#
_cell.length_a   1.000
_cell.length_b   1.000
_cell.length_c   1.000
_cell.angle_alpha   90.00
_cell.angle_beta   90.00
_cell.angle_gamma   90.00
#
_symmetry.space_group_name_H-M   'P 1'
#
loop_
_entity.id
_entity.type
_entity.pdbx_description
1 polymer ?
#
loop_
_entity_poly.entity_id
_entity_poly.type
_entity_poly.pdbx_seq_one_letter_code
_entity_poly.pdbx_strand_id
1 'polypeptide(L)'
;MTQPNPVQSLRHEKEYVMPTRFMTDPNAMRDMAGRFDTHAQAVEDEARKMWASSVNIAGAGWSGSAQSTSYDTMAQMHQAFRNIVTMLHGVRDGLIRDAGNYEAQEQASQQALSS
;
A
#
# COMPACT_ATOMS: atom_id res chain seq x y z
N MET A 1 22.22 53.66 -14.28
CA MET A 1 21.80 52.67 -15.29
C MET A 1 22.25 51.30 -14.82
N THR A 2 21.37 50.57 -14.16
CA THR A 2 21.66 49.25 -13.60
C THR A 2 20.66 48.28 -14.24
N GLN A 3 21.16 47.41 -15.12
CA GLN A 3 20.34 46.40 -15.78
C GLN A 3 19.90 45.34 -14.76
N PRO A 4 18.64 44.87 -14.79
CA PRO A 4 18.21 43.74 -13.97
C PRO A 4 18.72 42.41 -14.55
N ASN A 5 19.19 41.54 -13.66
CA ASN A 5 19.80 40.23 -13.93
C ASN A 5 18.72 39.20 -14.35
N PRO A 6 18.86 38.47 -15.48
CA PRO A 6 17.81 37.59 -16.00
C PRO A 6 18.08 36.12 -15.67
N VAL A 7 18.04 35.72 -14.39
CA VAL A 7 18.08 34.29 -14.05
C VAL A 7 17.26 34.01 -12.79
N GLN A 8 15.95 33.80 -12.96
CA GLN A 8 15.12 33.08 -11.97
C GLN A 8 13.74 32.64 -12.52
N SER A 9 13.64 32.38 -13.83
CA SER A 9 12.47 31.76 -14.46
C SER A 9 12.79 30.33 -14.89
N LEU A 10 13.07 29.44 -13.94
CA LEU A 10 13.20 28.01 -14.23
C LEU A 10 12.65 27.16 -13.07
N ARG A 11 11.38 26.75 -13.26
CA ARG A 11 10.81 25.43 -12.94
C ARG A 11 10.89 24.93 -11.50
N HIS A 12 9.82 25.22 -10.74
CA HIS A 12 9.32 24.33 -9.67
C HIS A 12 8.01 23.65 -10.11
N GLU A 13 8.01 22.98 -11.27
CA GLU A 13 6.85 22.21 -11.77
C GLU A 13 6.93 20.71 -11.42
N LYS A 14 7.81 20.30 -10.50
CA LYS A 14 8.01 18.88 -10.21
C LYS A 14 7.98 18.58 -8.72
N GLU A 15 6.83 18.76 -8.08
CA GLU A 15 6.56 17.96 -6.87
C GLU A 15 5.09 17.81 -6.49
N TYR A 16 4.20 18.71 -6.90
CA TYR A 16 2.80 18.66 -6.43
C TYR A 16 1.80 17.94 -7.36
N VAL A 17 2.21 17.54 -8.57
CA VAL A 17 1.29 16.90 -9.54
C VAL A 17 1.01 15.43 -9.19
N MET A 18 1.95 14.75 -8.53
CA MET A 18 1.88 13.29 -8.31
C MET A 18 0.75 12.84 -7.37
N PRO A 19 0.53 13.45 -6.19
CA PRO A 19 -0.55 13.02 -5.29
C PRO A 19 -1.93 13.33 -5.88
N THR A 20 -2.11 14.53 -6.44
CA THR A 20 -3.39 14.98 -6.99
C THR A 20 -3.76 14.24 -8.27
N ARG A 21 -2.79 13.96 -9.15
CA ARG A 21 -3.02 13.13 -10.34
C ARG A 21 -3.34 11.69 -9.98
N PHE A 22 -2.65 11.13 -8.99
CA PHE A 22 -2.97 9.79 -8.48
C PHE A 22 -4.39 9.72 -7.92
N MET A 23 -4.84 10.77 -7.22
CA MET A 23 -6.20 10.88 -6.68
C MET A 23 -7.28 11.07 -7.74
N THR A 24 -6.96 11.26 -9.02
CA THR A 24 -7.94 11.52 -10.10
C THR A 24 -7.74 10.66 -11.35
N ASP A 25 -6.68 9.86 -11.44
CA ASP A 25 -6.36 8.99 -12.57
C ASP A 25 -6.72 7.52 -12.24
N PRO A 26 -7.81 6.98 -12.82
CA PRO A 26 -8.27 5.60 -12.54
C PRO A 26 -7.23 4.53 -12.88
N ASN A 27 -6.36 4.76 -13.87
CA ASN A 27 -5.32 3.79 -14.24
C ASN A 27 -4.20 3.78 -13.22
N ALA A 28 -3.78 4.95 -12.73
CA ALA A 28 -2.77 5.06 -11.68
C ALA A 28 -3.24 4.41 -10.37
N MET A 29 -4.50 4.61 -9.99
CA MET A 29 -5.10 3.96 -8.81
C MET A 29 -5.06 2.43 -8.91
N ARG A 30 -5.39 1.88 -10.07
CA ARG A 30 -5.34 0.43 -10.32
C ARG A 30 -3.92 -0.13 -10.31
N ASP A 31 -2.94 0.59 -10.88
CA ASP A 31 -1.53 0.18 -10.82
C ASP A 31 -1.05 0.07 -9.36
N MET A 32 -1.36 1.08 -8.54
CA MET A 32 -1.03 1.05 -7.12
C MET A 32 -1.80 -0.02 -6.36
N ALA A 33 -3.07 -0.26 -6.68
CA ALA A 33 -3.82 -1.39 -6.11
C ALA A 33 -3.10 -2.71 -6.37
N GLY A 34 -2.60 -2.93 -7.60
CA GLY A 34 -1.77 -4.09 -7.94
C GLY A 34 -0.47 -4.18 -7.15
N ARG A 35 0.18 -3.03 -6.86
CA ARG A 35 1.35 -2.99 -5.98
C ARG A 35 1.02 -3.40 -4.54
N PHE A 36 -0.09 -2.93 -4.00
CA PHE A 36 -0.57 -3.33 -2.67
C PHE A 36 -0.91 -4.82 -2.60
N ASP A 37 -1.47 -5.39 -3.67
CA ASP A 37 -1.71 -6.83 -3.77
C ASP A 37 -0.40 -7.63 -3.73
N THR A 38 0.59 -7.22 -4.51
CA THR A 38 1.93 -7.84 -4.52
C THR A 38 2.59 -7.75 -3.14
N HIS A 39 2.44 -6.62 -2.43
CA HIS A 39 2.97 -6.46 -1.08
C HIS A 39 2.25 -7.34 -0.06
N ALA A 40 0.93 -7.50 -0.18
CA ALA A 40 0.17 -8.40 0.69
C ALA A 40 0.66 -9.85 0.56
N GLN A 41 0.85 -10.32 -0.67
CA GLN A 41 1.40 -11.66 -0.95
C GLN A 41 2.81 -11.83 -0.35
N ALA A 42 3.69 -10.84 -0.52
CA ALA A 42 5.03 -10.88 0.04
C ALA A 42 5.03 -10.94 1.58
N VAL A 43 4.14 -10.19 2.23
CA VAL A 43 3.97 -10.23 3.69
C VAL A 43 3.43 -11.58 4.16
N GLU A 44 2.46 -12.16 3.44
CA GLU A 44 1.94 -13.51 3.75
C GLU A 44 3.02 -14.58 3.62
N ASP A 45 3.85 -14.51 2.58
CA ASP A 45 4.97 -15.43 2.37
C ASP A 45 6.00 -15.33 3.49
N GLU A 46 6.34 -14.11 3.91
CA GLU A 46 7.31 -13.90 4.98
C GLU A 46 6.74 -14.34 6.34
N ALA A 47 5.46 -14.08 6.60
CA ALA A 47 4.76 -14.56 7.78
C ALA A 47 4.79 -16.10 7.88
N ARG A 48 4.59 -16.80 6.74
CA ARG A 48 4.67 -18.27 6.68
C ARG A 48 6.08 -18.78 6.99
N LYS A 49 7.13 -18.14 6.45
CA LYS A 49 8.52 -18.51 6.77
C LYS A 49 8.85 -18.29 8.24
N MET A 50 8.42 -17.18 8.81
CA MET A 50 8.63 -16.88 10.23
C MET A 50 7.93 -17.91 11.12
N TRP A 51 6.73 -18.36 10.76
CA TRP A 51 6.02 -19.42 11.48
C TRP A 51 6.75 -20.77 11.40
N ALA A 52 7.28 -21.13 10.22
CA ALA A 52 8.08 -22.35 10.08
C ALA A 52 9.38 -22.28 10.92
N SER A 53 10.05 -21.13 10.91
CA SER A 53 11.26 -20.88 11.69
C SER A 53 11.01 -21.03 13.20
N SER A 54 9.92 -20.45 13.70
CA SER A 54 9.59 -20.52 15.13
C SER A 54 9.23 -21.91 15.60
N VAL A 55 8.55 -22.70 14.77
CA VAL A 55 8.23 -24.10 15.09
C VAL A 55 9.52 -24.93 15.16
N ASN A 56 10.46 -24.69 14.24
CA ASN A 56 11.78 -25.34 14.29
C ASN A 56 12.58 -24.93 15.53
N ILE A 57 12.54 -23.67 15.96
CA ILE A 57 13.23 -23.20 17.18
C ILE A 57 12.61 -23.82 18.44
N ALA A 58 11.28 -23.86 18.54
CA ALA A 58 10.59 -24.54 19.64
C ALA A 58 10.90 -26.05 19.69
N GLY A 59 11.11 -26.69 18.53
CA GLY A 59 11.55 -28.08 18.41
C GLY A 59 13.04 -28.31 18.70
N ALA A 60 13.89 -27.27 18.64
CA ALA A 60 15.34 -27.36 18.82
C ALA A 60 15.80 -27.35 20.30
N GLY A 61 14.89 -27.51 21.26
CA GLY A 61 15.24 -27.78 22.67
C GLY A 61 15.02 -26.64 23.67
N TRP A 62 14.20 -25.63 23.34
CA TRP A 62 13.80 -24.61 24.30
C TRP A 62 12.66 -25.16 25.18
N SER A 63 12.97 -25.84 26.28
CA SER A 63 11.98 -26.46 27.17
C SER A 63 11.47 -25.50 28.26
N GLY A 64 10.20 -25.63 28.67
CA GLY A 64 9.64 -24.92 29.84
C GLY A 64 9.04 -23.55 29.52
N SER A 65 9.33 -22.53 30.34
CA SER A 65 8.80 -21.16 30.19
C SER A 65 9.17 -20.53 28.83
N ALA A 66 10.37 -20.82 28.32
CA ALA A 66 10.81 -20.37 27.00
C ALA A 66 9.92 -20.91 25.86
N GLN A 67 9.39 -22.12 26.00
CA GLN A 67 8.47 -22.71 25.02
C GLN A 67 7.12 -21.99 25.04
N SER A 68 6.56 -21.75 26.24
CA SER A 68 5.30 -21.01 26.41
C SER A 68 5.40 -19.60 25.84
N THR A 69 6.45 -18.86 26.21
CA THR A 69 6.66 -17.49 25.71
C THR A 69 6.88 -17.46 24.20
N SER A 70 7.52 -18.48 23.62
CA SER A 70 7.66 -18.60 22.17
C SER A 70 6.29 -18.77 21.51
N TYR A 71 5.43 -19.66 22.02
CA TYR A 71 4.06 -19.81 21.50
C TYR A 71 3.24 -18.52 21.61
N ASP A 72 3.33 -17.81 22.72
CA ASP A 72 2.62 -16.54 22.92
C ASP A 72 3.12 -15.46 21.94
N THR A 73 4.43 -15.37 21.75
CA THR A 73 5.04 -14.45 20.78
C THR A 73 4.57 -14.79 19.36
N MET A 74 4.50 -16.07 19.01
CA MET A 74 4.00 -16.49 17.69
C MET A 74 2.52 -16.19 17.50
N ALA A 75 1.69 -16.34 18.53
CA ALA A 75 0.28 -15.99 18.46
C ALA A 75 0.10 -14.49 18.21
N GLN A 76 0.86 -13.64 18.92
CA GLN A 76 0.87 -12.19 18.72
C GLN A 76 1.35 -11.81 17.32
N MET A 77 2.45 -12.40 16.86
CA MET A 77 2.97 -12.14 15.51
C MET A 77 1.98 -12.56 14.43
N HIS A 78 1.34 -13.73 14.57
CA HIS A 78 0.33 -14.19 13.63
C HIS A 78 -0.88 -13.25 13.55
N GLN A 79 -1.33 -12.71 14.70
CA GLN A 79 -2.38 -11.70 14.72
C GLN A 79 -1.93 -10.39 14.04
N ALA A 80 -0.70 -9.93 14.31
CA ALA A 80 -0.15 -8.74 13.68
C ALA A 80 -0.05 -8.88 12.15
N PHE A 81 0.42 -10.02 11.64
CA PHE A 81 0.47 -10.29 10.20
C PHE A 81 -0.90 -10.24 9.55
N ARG A 82 -1.91 -10.87 10.17
CA ARG A 82 -3.29 -10.82 9.68
C ARG A 82 -3.82 -9.39 9.61
N ASN A 83 -3.51 -8.57 10.60
CA ASN A 83 -3.92 -7.16 10.61
C ASN A 83 -3.27 -6.39 9.46
N ILE A 84 -1.96 -6.60 9.22
CA ILE A 84 -1.23 -5.94 8.11
C ILE A 84 -1.84 -6.34 6.76
N VAL A 85 -2.05 -7.64 6.53
CA VAL A 85 -2.66 -8.13 5.27
C VAL A 85 -4.06 -7.57 5.07
N THR A 86 -4.87 -7.53 6.14
CA THR A 86 -6.21 -6.94 6.10
C THR A 86 -6.14 -5.45 5.72
N MET A 87 -5.19 -4.70 6.26
CA MET A 87 -4.98 -3.30 5.91
C MET A 87 -4.54 -3.13 4.45
N LEU A 88 -3.61 -3.96 3.97
CA LEU A 88 -3.12 -3.89 2.58
C LEU A 88 -4.25 -4.18 1.59
N HIS A 89 -5.06 -5.20 1.85
CA HIS A 89 -6.26 -5.48 1.05
C HIS A 89 -7.29 -4.33 1.14
N GLY A 90 -7.49 -3.74 2.32
CA GLY A 90 -8.37 -2.59 2.48
C GLY A 90 -7.97 -1.40 1.62
N VAL A 91 -6.67 -1.09 1.55
CA VAL A 91 -6.15 -0.02 0.67
C VAL A 91 -6.33 -0.38 -0.80
N ARG A 92 -5.99 -1.60 -1.21
CA ARG A 92 -6.21 -2.10 -2.58
C ARG A 92 -7.67 -1.94 -3.02
N ASP A 93 -8.60 -2.42 -2.19
CA ASP A 93 -10.02 -2.42 -2.51
C ASP A 93 -10.60 -1.00 -2.53
N GLY A 94 -10.08 -0.11 -1.66
CA GLY A 94 -10.39 1.32 -1.69
C GLY A 94 -9.97 1.98 -3.01
N LEU A 95 -8.73 1.75 -3.45
CA LEU A 95 -8.22 2.29 -4.71
C LEU A 95 -9.01 1.81 -5.93
N ILE A 96 -9.40 0.54 -5.97
CA ILE A 96 -10.22 -0.02 -7.06
C ILE A 96 -11.60 0.64 -7.08
N ARG A 97 -12.22 0.84 -5.91
CA ARG A 97 -13.52 1.49 -5.80
C ARG A 97 -13.44 2.94 -6.27
N ASP A 98 -12.43 3.69 -5.81
CA ASP A 98 -12.26 5.09 -6.16
C ASP A 98 -12.02 5.25 -7.67
N ALA A 99 -11.22 4.38 -8.28
CA ALA A 99 -11.02 4.37 -9.73
C ALA A 99 -12.35 4.23 -10.49
N GLY A 100 -13.22 3.31 -10.06
CA GLY A 100 -14.55 3.14 -10.66
C GLY A 100 -15.47 4.34 -10.46
N ASN A 101 -15.42 4.99 -9.29
CA ASN A 101 -16.18 6.21 -9.02
C ASN A 101 -15.76 7.36 -9.95
N TYR A 102 -14.45 7.55 -10.15
CA TYR A 102 -13.92 8.58 -11.04
C TYR A 102 -14.33 8.35 -12.50
N GLU A 103 -14.22 7.12 -13.00
CA GLU A 103 -14.67 6.81 -14.38
C GLU A 103 -16.16 7.06 -14.59
N ALA A 104 -17.00 6.67 -13.63
CA ALA A 104 -18.43 6.91 -13.70
C ALA A 104 -18.75 8.40 -13.70
N GLN A 105 -18.04 9.18 -12.87
CA GLN A 105 -18.18 10.64 -12.80
C GLN A 105 -17.75 11.31 -14.10
N GLU A 106 -16.66 10.87 -14.73
CA GLU A 106 -16.21 11.39 -16.02
C GLU A 106 -17.22 11.10 -17.13
N GLN A 107 -17.76 9.87 -17.21
CA GLN A 107 -18.78 9.51 -18.20
C GLN A 107 -20.06 10.34 -18.04
N ALA A 108 -20.54 10.51 -16.81
CA ALA A 108 -21.72 11.32 -16.52
C ALA A 108 -21.50 12.81 -16.88
N SER A 109 -20.30 13.32 -16.62
CA SER A 109 -19.92 14.70 -16.99
C SER A 109 -19.89 14.88 -18.51
N GLN A 110 -19.34 13.92 -19.25
CA GLN A 110 -19.31 13.97 -20.72
C GLN A 110 -20.71 13.96 -21.34
N GLN A 111 -21.63 13.15 -20.81
CA GLN A 111 -23.03 13.12 -21.26
C GLN A 111 -23.73 14.46 -21.01
N ALA A 112 -23.56 15.02 -19.81
CA ALA A 112 -24.13 16.32 -19.46
C ALA A 112 -23.58 17.48 -20.32
N LEU A 113 -22.30 17.43 -20.68
CA LEU A 113 -21.66 18.43 -21.56
C LEU A 113 -22.02 18.25 -23.05
N SER A 114 -22.44 17.05 -23.45
CA SER A 114 -22.89 16.76 -24.82
C SER A 114 -24.35 17.14 -25.09
N SER A 115 -25.10 17.54 -24.06
CA SER A 115 -26.51 17.96 -24.12
C SER A 115 -26.64 19.48 -24.24
#